data_AF-A0A2N5XDW6-F1
#
_entry.id   AF-A0A2N5XDW6-F1
#
_cell.length_a   1.000
_cell.length_b   1.000
_cell.length_c   1.000
_cell.angle_alpha   90.00
_cell.angle_beta   90.00
_cell.angle_gamma   90.00
#
_symmetry.space_group_name_H-M   'P 1'
#
loop_
_entity.id
_entity.type
_entity.pdbx_description
1 polymer ?
#
loop_
_entity_poly.entity_id
_entity_poly.type
_entity_poly.pdbx_seq_one_letter_code
_entity_poly.pdbx_strand_id
1 'polypeptide(L)'
;MLGPVAEPAVRAVLDDPHLGGLARVWLAEHGAAGVPGPTEETVLWLTVDTVAAQLGAEDEHMLRELVRDLVVRHESFFNAAWRVDHPATAEVLEAMGRLHPDRDVAKEARRAAFRARSRHRAH
;
A
#
# COMPACT_ATOMS: atom_id res chain seq x y z
N MET A 1 16.00 1.49 20.58
CA MET A 1 14.56 1.58 20.23
C MET A 1 13.83 2.31 21.33
N LEU A 2 12.87 3.18 21.01
CA LEU A 2 12.20 4.08 21.97
C LEU A 2 11.20 3.38 22.92
N GLY A 3 10.91 2.09 22.72
CA GLY A 3 10.16 1.26 23.67
C GLY A 3 8.78 1.83 24.06
N PRO A 4 8.24 1.49 25.24
CA PRO A 4 6.92 1.91 25.71
C PRO A 4 6.70 3.44 25.76
N VAL A 5 7.79 4.21 25.80
CA VAL A 5 7.75 5.68 25.83
C VAL A 5 7.19 6.27 24.53
N ALA A 6 7.30 5.54 23.41
CA ALA A 6 6.77 5.98 22.12
C ALA A 6 5.27 5.73 21.96
N GLU A 7 4.65 4.83 22.75
CA GLU A 7 3.25 4.41 22.55
C GLU A 7 2.26 5.59 22.52
N PRO A 8 2.33 6.60 23.42
CA PRO A 8 1.41 7.74 23.36
C PRO A 8 1.54 8.54 22.06
N ALA A 9 2.77 8.73 21.56
CA ALA A 9 3.01 9.45 20.32
C ALA A 9 2.53 8.65 19.09
N VAL A 10 2.71 7.33 19.11
CA VAL A 10 2.22 6.44 18.05
C VAL A 10 0.68 6.40 18.03
N ARG A 11 0.03 6.38 19.21
CA ARG A 11 -1.44 6.45 19.29
C ARG A 11 -2.00 7.78 18.79
N ALA A 12 -1.27 8.89 18.94
CA ALA A 12 -1.70 10.21 18.51
C ALA A 12 -1.85 10.35 16.98
N VAL A 13 -1.24 9.47 16.20
CA VAL A 13 -1.30 9.49 14.73
C VAL A 13 -2.22 8.39 14.15
N LEU A 14 -3.05 7.73 14.97
CA LEU A 14 -3.94 6.67 14.48
C LEU A 14 -4.97 7.15 13.45
N ASP A 15 -5.36 8.42 13.51
CA ASP A 15 -6.29 9.04 12.54
C ASP A 15 -5.57 9.75 11.39
N ASP A 16 -4.23 9.73 11.38
CA ASP A 16 -3.45 10.28 10.28
C ASP A 16 -3.58 9.35 9.05
N PRO A 17 -3.93 9.87 7.87
CA PRO A 17 -4.16 9.06 6.67
C PRO A 17 -2.89 8.37 6.16
N HIS A 18 -1.70 8.90 6.46
CA HIS A 18 -0.41 8.37 5.99
C HIS A 18 0.29 7.54 7.07
N LEU A 19 0.18 7.94 8.33
CA LEU A 19 0.89 7.31 9.45
C LEU A 19 0.03 6.30 10.20
N GLY A 20 -1.30 6.41 10.15
CA GLY A 20 -2.21 5.59 10.93
C GLY A 20 -2.09 4.09 10.62
N GLY A 21 -1.78 3.72 9.37
CA GLY A 21 -1.52 2.32 9.00
C GLY A 21 -0.29 1.76 9.71
N LEU A 22 0.85 2.45 9.60
CA LEU A 22 2.12 2.06 10.24
C LEU A 22 2.02 2.09 11.77
N ALA A 23 1.31 3.07 12.33
CA ALA A 23 1.08 3.15 13.77
C ALA A 23 0.34 1.92 14.31
N ARG A 24 -0.67 1.42 13.58
CA ARG A 24 -1.38 0.19 13.94
C ARG A 24 -0.49 -1.05 13.88
N VAL A 25 0.35 -1.17 12.84
CA VAL A 25 1.34 -2.25 12.74
C VAL A 25 2.29 -2.23 13.93
N TRP A 26 2.87 -1.07 14.23
CA TRP A 26 3.78 -0.91 15.36
C TRP A 26 3.09 -1.27 16.69
N LEU A 27 1.88 -0.80 16.94
CA LEU A 27 1.14 -1.10 18.16
C LEU A 27 0.83 -2.60 18.28
N ALA A 28 0.44 -3.25 17.20
CA ALA A 28 0.18 -4.69 17.18
C ALA A 28 1.45 -5.50 17.49
N GLU A 29 2.59 -5.15 16.90
CA GLU A 29 3.89 -5.78 17.16
C GLU A 29 4.33 -5.63 18.62
N HIS A 30 3.92 -4.54 19.28
CA HIS A 30 4.22 -4.27 20.69
C HIS A 30 3.13 -4.76 21.65
N GLY A 31 2.13 -5.52 21.16
CA GLY A 31 1.09 -6.12 21.99
C GLY A 31 0.12 -5.10 22.61
N ALA A 32 0.02 -3.89 22.05
CA ALA A 32 -0.90 -2.87 22.55
C ALA A 32 -2.36 -3.31 22.35
N ALA A 33 -3.14 -3.22 23.42
CA ALA A 33 -4.57 -3.50 23.40
C ALA A 33 -5.39 -2.28 22.94
N GLY A 34 -6.63 -2.53 22.53
CA GLY A 34 -7.61 -1.49 22.20
C GLY A 34 -7.26 -0.67 20.96
N VAL A 35 -6.48 -1.24 20.04
CA VAL A 35 -6.15 -0.59 18.77
C VAL A 35 -7.30 -0.83 17.79
N PRO A 36 -7.93 0.23 17.25
CA PRO A 36 -8.98 0.06 16.25
C PRO A 36 -8.41 -0.57 14.97
N GLY A 37 -9.17 -1.47 14.34
CA GLY A 37 -8.81 -2.06 13.06
C GLY A 37 -8.63 -0.98 11.97
N PRO A 38 -7.79 -1.22 10.95
CA PRO A 38 -7.61 -0.27 9.86
C PRO A 38 -8.86 -0.21 8.98
N THR A 39 -9.12 0.96 8.39
CA THR A 39 -10.13 1.09 7.33
C THR A 39 -9.60 0.46 6.03
N GLU A 40 -10.49 0.16 5.08
CA GLU A 40 -10.07 -0.34 3.77
C GLU A 40 -9.10 0.62 3.06
N GLU A 41 -9.35 1.93 3.16
CA GLU A 41 -8.47 2.96 2.62
C GLU A 41 -7.07 2.91 3.25
N THR A 42 -6.98 2.78 4.57
CA THR A 42 -5.69 2.64 5.27
C THR A 42 -4.94 1.38 4.81
N VAL A 43 -5.65 0.26 4.63
CA VAL A 43 -5.04 -0.99 4.15
C VAL A 43 -4.49 -0.82 2.72
N LEU A 44 -5.28 -0.22 1.83
CA LEU A 44 -4.85 0.02 0.44
C LEU A 44 -3.69 1.01 0.37
N TRP A 45 -3.72 2.08 1.17
CA TRP A 45 -2.63 3.06 1.26
C TRP A 45 -1.32 2.40 1.71
N LEU A 46 -1.36 1.62 2.80
CA LEU A 46 -0.19 0.91 3.31
C LEU A 46 0.32 -0.16 2.34
N THR A 47 -0.58 -0.80 1.60
CA THR A 47 -0.22 -1.75 0.55
C THR A 47 0.57 -1.05 -0.57
N VAL A 48 0.10 0.11 -1.03
CA VAL A 48 0.81 0.92 -2.04
C VAL A 48 2.17 1.37 -1.50
N ASP A 49 2.23 1.90 -0.28
CA ASP A 49 3.47 2.35 0.36
C ASP A 49 4.51 1.23 0.48
N THR A 50 4.07 0.04 0.91
CA THR A 50 4.94 -1.15 1.02
C THR A 50 5.52 -1.54 -0.34
N VAL A 51 4.70 -1.59 -1.40
CA VAL A 51 5.19 -1.91 -2.75
C VAL A 51 6.15 -0.82 -3.24
N ALA A 52 5.84 0.44 -2.99
CA ALA A 52 6.70 1.57 -3.36
C ALA A 52 8.07 1.50 -2.68
N ALA A 53 8.11 1.15 -1.39
CA ALA A 53 9.35 0.92 -0.67
C ALA A 53 10.19 -0.22 -1.29
N GLN A 54 9.53 -1.30 -1.71
CA GLN A 54 10.22 -2.42 -2.39
C GLN A 54 10.66 -2.10 -3.81
N LEU A 55 10.00 -1.17 -4.51
CA LEU A 55 10.44 -0.73 -5.84
C LEU A 55 11.79 -0.01 -5.82
N GLY A 56 12.12 0.65 -4.71
CA GLY A 56 13.43 1.27 -4.50
C GLY A 56 14.53 0.30 -4.05
N ALA A 57 14.19 -0.96 -3.76
CA ALA A 57 15.15 -1.96 -3.32
C ALA A 57 15.86 -2.65 -4.50
N GLU A 58 17.06 -3.19 -4.27
CA GLU A 58 17.83 -3.90 -5.30
C GLU A 58 17.29 -5.32 -5.61
N ASP A 59 16.33 -5.83 -4.82
CA ASP A 59 15.80 -7.18 -4.94
C ASP A 59 14.48 -7.24 -5.75
N GLU A 60 14.63 -7.41 -7.06
CA GLU A 60 13.49 -7.56 -7.97
C GLU A 60 12.71 -8.88 -7.77
N HIS A 61 13.30 -9.90 -7.15
CA HIS A 61 12.63 -11.19 -6.91
C HIS A 61 11.58 -11.04 -5.80
N MET A 62 11.95 -10.41 -4.68
CA MET A 62 11.03 -10.11 -3.58
C MET A 62 9.82 -9.29 -4.05
N LEU A 63 10.08 -8.29 -4.90
CA LEU A 63 9.02 -7.47 -5.49
C LEU A 63 8.05 -8.28 -6.36
N ARG A 64 8.54 -9.22 -7.19
CA ARG A 64 7.67 -10.07 -8.02
C ARG A 64 6.76 -10.96 -7.17
N GLU A 65 7.30 -11.56 -6.11
CA GLU A 65 6.52 -12.41 -5.20
C GLU A 65 5.43 -11.60 -4.49
N LEU A 66 5.79 -10.40 -3.98
CA LEU A 66 4.84 -9.50 -3.32
C LEU A 66 3.72 -9.05 -4.28
N VAL A 67 4.05 -8.70 -5.52
CA VAL A 67 3.07 -8.33 -6.55
C VAL A 67 2.10 -9.49 -6.85
N ARG A 68 2.61 -10.73 -6.91
CA ARG A 68 1.78 -11.92 -7.16
C ARG A 68 0.82 -12.17 -5.99
N ASP A 69 1.30 -12.10 -4.77
CA ASP A 69 0.49 -12.40 -3.57
C ASP A 69 -0.62 -11.37 -3.33
N LEU A 70 -0.40 -10.11 -3.71
CA LEU A 70 -1.40 -9.05 -3.58
C LEU A 70 -2.60 -9.22 -4.52
N VAL A 71 -2.35 -9.62 -5.77
CA VAL A 71 -3.41 -9.81 -6.77
C VAL A 71 -4.31 -10.99 -6.41
N VAL A 72 -3.72 -12.09 -5.92
CA VAL A 72 -4.48 -13.30 -5.52
C VAL A 72 -5.46 -13.02 -4.39
N ARG A 73 -5.15 -12.08 -3.50
CA ARG A 73 -5.99 -11.77 -2.33
C ARG A 73 -7.13 -10.81 -2.64
N HIS A 74 -7.09 -10.11 -3.78
CA HIS A 74 -8.01 -9.02 -4.09
C HIS A 74 -8.30 -8.94 -5.60
N GLU A 75 -9.29 -9.68 -6.09
CA GLU A 75 -9.76 -9.56 -7.49
C GLU A 75 -10.19 -8.12 -7.85
N SER A 76 -10.54 -7.31 -6.83
CA SER A 76 -10.90 -5.89 -6.98
C SER A 76 -9.75 -4.91 -6.70
N PHE A 77 -8.52 -5.38 -6.45
CA PHE A 77 -7.40 -4.51 -6.04
C PHE A 77 -7.22 -3.33 -6.97
N PHE A 78 -7.06 -3.58 -8.28
CA PHE A 78 -6.85 -2.50 -9.26
C PHE A 78 -8.05 -1.59 -9.43
N ASN A 79 -9.25 -2.07 -9.10
CA ASN A 79 -10.46 -1.27 -9.11
C ASN A 79 -10.51 -0.35 -7.91
N ALA A 80 -9.97 -0.73 -6.76
CA ALA A 80 -9.91 0.13 -5.57
C ALA A 80 -8.65 1.01 -5.55
N ALA A 81 -7.47 0.42 -5.75
CA ALA A 81 -6.15 1.02 -5.57
C ALA A 81 -5.91 2.29 -6.41
N TRP A 82 -6.46 2.38 -7.63
CA TRP A 82 -6.24 3.58 -8.46
C TRP A 82 -6.85 4.87 -7.89
N ARG A 83 -7.79 4.74 -6.93
CA ARG A 83 -8.43 5.88 -6.26
C ARG A 83 -7.71 6.30 -4.98
N VAL A 84 -6.74 5.51 -4.51
CA VAL A 84 -5.99 5.78 -3.28
C VAL A 84 -5.19 7.06 -3.43
N ASP A 85 -5.23 7.90 -2.39
CA ASP A 85 -4.51 9.16 -2.35
C ASP A 85 -3.08 8.95 -1.83
N HIS A 86 -2.25 8.32 -2.67
CA HIS A 86 -0.84 8.08 -2.37
C HIS A 86 0.05 8.52 -3.55
N PRO A 87 1.15 9.27 -3.32
CA PRO A 87 1.99 9.82 -4.38
C PRO A 87 2.56 8.76 -5.35
N ALA A 88 2.91 7.58 -4.84
CA ALA A 88 3.43 6.47 -5.63
C ALA A 88 2.36 5.57 -6.29
N THR A 89 1.05 5.85 -6.16
CA THR A 89 -0.01 4.95 -6.65
C THR A 89 0.15 4.59 -8.13
N ALA A 90 0.40 5.59 -8.97
CA ALA A 90 0.56 5.37 -10.41
C ALA A 90 1.81 4.54 -10.75
N GLU A 91 2.91 4.78 -10.04
CA GLU A 91 4.18 4.08 -10.24
C GLU A 91 4.08 2.60 -9.83
N VAL A 92 3.48 2.34 -8.68
CA VAL A 92 3.23 0.98 -8.16
C VAL A 92 2.38 0.17 -9.14
N LEU A 93 1.26 0.74 -9.59
CA LEU A 93 0.37 0.07 -10.55
C LEU A 93 1.06 -0.20 -11.89
N GLU A 94 1.94 0.69 -12.33
CA GLU A 94 2.72 0.51 -13.55
C GLU A 94 3.77 -0.61 -13.40
N ALA A 95 4.47 -0.64 -12.28
CA ALA A 95 5.43 -1.70 -11.98
C ALA A 95 4.75 -3.06 -11.87
N MET A 96 3.58 -3.14 -11.21
CA MET A 96 2.76 -4.35 -11.18
C MET A 96 2.41 -4.81 -12.61
N GLY A 97 1.97 -3.88 -13.46
CA GLY A 97 1.70 -4.18 -14.87
C GLY A 97 2.92 -4.61 -15.69
N ARG A 98 4.13 -4.24 -15.30
CA ARG A 98 5.38 -4.68 -15.94
C ARG A 98 5.83 -6.06 -15.46
N LEU A 99 5.62 -6.36 -14.18
CA LEU A 99 6.20 -7.52 -13.50
C LEU A 99 5.26 -8.74 -13.46
N HIS A 100 3.94 -8.55 -13.57
CA HIS A 100 2.99 -9.64 -13.40
C HIS A 100 3.05 -10.65 -14.56
N PRO A 101 3.13 -11.97 -14.30
CA PRO A 101 3.25 -13.00 -15.33
C PRO A 101 1.94 -13.22 -16.11
N ASP A 102 0.78 -13.05 -15.47
CA ASP A 102 -0.53 -13.08 -16.12
C ASP A 102 -0.77 -11.80 -16.93
N ARG A 103 -1.07 -11.96 -18.22
CA ARG A 103 -1.24 -10.86 -19.19
C ARG A 103 -2.52 -10.04 -18.96
N ASP A 104 -3.58 -10.65 -18.47
CA ASP A 104 -4.85 -9.96 -18.22
C ASP A 104 -4.74 -9.11 -16.96
N VAL A 105 -4.18 -9.66 -15.89
CA VAL A 105 -3.85 -8.91 -14.67
C VAL A 105 -2.90 -7.75 -14.99
N ALA A 106 -1.84 -8.00 -15.77
CA ALA A 106 -0.90 -6.96 -16.17
C ALA A 106 -1.59 -5.82 -16.94
N LYS A 107 -2.57 -6.15 -17.78
CA LYS A 107 -3.36 -5.17 -18.54
C LYS A 107 -4.27 -4.34 -17.64
N GLU A 108 -4.89 -4.95 -16.64
CA GLU A 108 -5.70 -4.25 -15.65
C GLU A 108 -4.88 -3.27 -14.80
N ALA A 109 -3.71 -3.71 -14.34
CA ALA A 109 -2.76 -2.86 -13.62
C ALA A 109 -2.36 -1.61 -14.43
N ARG A 110 -2.02 -1.79 -15.71
CA ARG A 110 -1.68 -0.66 -16.61
C ARG A 110 -2.85 0.30 -16.81
N ARG A 111 -4.08 -0.21 -16.93
CA ARG A 111 -5.30 0.62 -17.02
C ARG A 111 -5.53 1.41 -15.73
N ALA A 112 -5.33 0.78 -14.58
CA ALA A 112 -5.41 1.42 -13.28
C ALA A 112 -4.35 2.52 -13.11
N ALA A 113 -3.10 2.25 -13.50
CA ALA A 113 -2.01 3.23 -13.49
C ALA A 113 -2.35 4.46 -14.34
N PHE A 114 -2.93 4.24 -15.53
CA PHE A 114 -3.40 5.34 -16.39
C PHE A 114 -4.47 6.18 -15.70
N ARG A 115 -5.51 5.55 -15.10
CA ARG A 115 -6.56 6.27 -14.36
C ARG A 115 -5.99 7.08 -13.19
N ALA A 116 -5.07 6.51 -12.42
CA ALA A 116 -4.42 7.18 -11.29
C ALA A 116 -3.67 8.45 -11.74
N ARG A 117 -2.89 8.38 -12.84
CA ARG A 117 -2.22 9.56 -13.41
C ARG A 117 -3.18 10.64 -13.87
N SER A 118 -4.26 10.23 -14.54
CA SER A 118 -5.28 11.18 -15.01
C SER A 118 -5.94 11.92 -13.84
N ARG A 119 -6.20 11.24 -12.71
CA ARG A 119 -6.71 11.87 -11.48
C ARG A 119 -5.72 12.87 -10.90
N HIS A 120 -4.44 12.49 -10.73
CA HIS A 120 -3.42 13.38 -10.16
C HIS A 120 -3.17 14.64 -11.00
N ARG A 121 -3.37 14.60 -12.31
CA ARG A 121 -3.22 15.78 -13.20
C ARG A 121 -4.43 16.73 -13.19
N ALA A 122 -5.56 16.30 -12.63
CA ALA A 122 -6.79 17.09 -12.55
C ALA A 122 -6.95 17.86 -11.22
N HIS A 123 -6.04 17.62 -10.26
CA HIS A 123 -5.90 18.35 -9.00
C HIS A 123 -4.75 19.35 -9.10
#